data_AF-A0A6B0SIW5-F1
#
_entry.id   AF-A0A6B0SIW5-F1
#
_cell.length_a   1.000
_cell.length_b   1.000
_cell.length_c   1.000
_cell.angle_alpha   90.00
_cell.angle_beta   90.00
_cell.angle_gamma   90.00
#
_symmetry.space_group_name_H-M   'P 1'
#
loop_
_entity.id
_entity.type
_entity.pdbx_description
1 polymer ?
#
loop_
_entity_poly.entity_id
_entity_poly.type
_entity_poly.pdbx_seq_one_letter_code
_entity_poly.pdbx_strand_id
1 'polypeptide(L)' 'MAQTEQTLRRGERVRVARQSADKAKLAVCGYERHQHFGDDGVVTDVRRTEDGAWFVVRFDEYGHDAVPYRHDELEPV' A
#
# COMPACT_ATOMS: atom_id res chain seq x y z
N MET A 1 17.79 14.18 14.09
CA MET A 1 17.39 13.00 13.30
C MET A 1 15.88 12.86 13.50
N ALA A 2 15.08 13.48 12.65
CA ALA A 2 13.63 13.45 12.79
C ALA A 2 13.15 12.04 12.43
N GLN A 3 12.74 11.26 13.44
CA GLN A 3 11.89 10.11 13.21
C GLN A 3 10.57 10.67 12.68
N THR A 4 10.42 10.69 11.36
CA THR A 4 9.13 10.92 10.73
C THR A 4 8.26 9.71 11.04
N GLU A 5 7.63 9.73 12.22
CA GLU A 5 6.39 9.00 12.50
C GLU A 5 5.29 9.57 11.59
N GLN A 6 5.48 9.48 10.28
CA GLN A 6 4.53 9.91 9.27
C GLN A 6 3.40 8.89 9.25
N THR A 7 2.43 9.08 10.14
CA THR A 7 1.16 8.37 10.09
C THR A 7 0.51 8.73 8.76
N LEU A 8 0.63 7.85 7.76
CA LEU A 8 0.05 8.05 6.43
C LEU A 8 -1.44 8.42 6.56
N ARG A 9 -1.88 9.37 5.75
CA ARG A 9 -3.25 9.91 5.80
C ARG A 9 -3.97 9.66 4.49
N ARG A 10 -5.29 9.63 4.55
CA ARG A 10 -6.12 9.61 3.36
C ARG A 10 -5.81 10.84 2.48
N GLY A 11 -5.54 10.60 1.20
CA GLY A 11 -5.14 11.60 0.22
C GLY A 11 -3.63 11.73 0.04
N GLU A 12 -2.81 11.10 0.89
CA GLU A 12 -1.35 11.10 0.73
C GLU A 12 -0.93 10.26 -0.46
N ARG A 13 0.05 10.78 -1.20
CA ARG A 13 0.77 10.01 -2.20
C ARG A 13 1.83 9.16 -1.51
N VAL A 14 1.86 7.90 -1.87
CA VAL A 14 2.75 6.90 -1.30
C VAL A 14 3.30 6.03 -2.40
N ARG A 15 4.52 5.56 -2.21
CA ARG A 15 5.16 4.58 -3.07
C ARG A 15 5.29 3.28 -2.33
N VAL A 16 5.03 2.17 -3.01
CA VAL A 16 5.22 0.85 -2.42
C VAL A 16 6.70 0.52 -2.38
N ALA A 17 7.30 0.66 -1.20
CA ALA A 17 8.72 0.49 -0.98
C ALA A 17 9.12 -0.94 -0.60
N ARG A 18 8.14 -1.77 -0.23
CA ARG A 18 8.37 -3.16 0.19
C ARG A 18 7.47 -4.13 -0.55
N GLN A 19 8.07 -5.17 -1.12
CA GLN A 19 7.33 -6.30 -1.67
C GLN A 19 7.10 -7.32 -0.54
N SER A 20 5.89 -7.36 0.03
CA SER A 20 5.53 -8.44 0.94
C SER A 20 5.55 -9.78 0.21
N ALA A 21 6.31 -10.75 0.76
CA ALA A 21 6.39 -12.11 0.24
C ALA A 21 5.01 -12.81 0.20
N ASP A 22 4.05 -12.36 1.01
CA ASP A 22 2.67 -12.86 1.03
C ASP A 22 1.89 -12.49 -0.25
N LYS A 23 2.14 -11.31 -0.82
CA LYS A 23 1.56 -10.88 -2.09
C LYS A 23 2.22 -11.53 -3.31
N ALA A 24 3.47 -11.99 -3.17
CA ALA A 24 4.14 -12.79 -4.20
C ALA A 24 3.52 -14.19 -4.35
N LYS A 25 2.88 -14.75 -3.30
CA LYS A 25 2.18 -16.04 -3.37
C LYS A 25 0.81 -15.98 -4.04
N LEU A 26 0.12 -14.83 -4.00
CA LEU A 26 -1.17 -14.65 -4.69
C LEU A 26 -1.04 -14.73 -6.22
N ALA A 27 0.14 -14.40 -6.76
CA ALA A 27 0.45 -14.55 -8.19
C ALA A 27 0.45 -16.01 -8.68
N VAL A 28 0.54 -17.00 -7.78
CA VAL A 28 0.55 -18.43 -8.13
C VAL A 28 -0.88 -18.99 -8.32
N CYS A 29 -1.90 -18.32 -7.78
CA CYS A 29 -3.30 -18.77 -7.86
C CYS A 29 -4.12 -18.12 -8.99
N GLY A 30 -3.48 -17.54 -10.01
CA GLY A 30 -4.18 -16.97 -11.17
C GLY A 30 -4.76 -15.57 -10.96
N TYR A 31 -4.41 -14.88 -9.87
CA TYR A 31 -4.62 -13.44 -9.76
C TYR A 31 -3.49 -12.74 -10.52
N GLU A 32 -3.81 -12.20 -11.69
CA GLU A 32 -2.88 -11.50 -12.57
C GLU A 32 -2.13 -10.40 -11.79
N ARG A 33 -0.84 -10.63 -11.55
CA ARG A 33 0.22 -9.62 -11.37
C ARG A 33 -0.13 -8.39 -10.52
N HIS A 34 -0.32 -8.55 -9.22
CA HIS A 34 -0.24 -7.42 -8.28
C HIS A 34 1.23 -7.10 -7.95
N GLN A 35 1.99 -6.60 -8.93
CA GLN A 35 3.36 -6.11 -8.73
C GLN A 35 3.40 -4.58 -8.72
N HIS A 36 2.76 -3.95 -7.73
CA HIS A 36 2.88 -2.49 -7.53
C HIS A 36 4.17 -2.09 -6.81
N PHE A 37 5.17 -2.97 -6.74
CA PHE A 37 6.43 -2.64 -6.10
C PHE A 37 7.15 -1.53 -6.88
N GLY A 38 7.47 -0.44 -6.20
CA GLY A 38 8.05 0.75 -6.80
C GLY A 38 7.04 1.63 -7.54
N ASP A 39 5.76 1.30 -7.52
CA ASP A 39 4.65 2.06 -8.11
C ASP A 39 4.15 3.12 -7.11
N ASP A 40 3.73 4.26 -7.66
CA ASP A 40 3.18 5.38 -6.90
C ASP A 40 1.65 5.26 -6.85
N GLY A 41 1.08 5.42 -5.67
CA GLY A 41 -0.35 5.38 -5.47
C GLY A 41 -0.83 6.41 -4.45
N VAL A 42 -2.14 6.47 -4.27
CA VAL A 42 -2.78 7.40 -3.31
C VAL A 42 -3.50 6.60 -2.25
N VAL A 43 -3.26 6.93 -0.98
CA VAL A 43 -4.02 6.36 0.13
C VAL A 43 -5.46 6.87 0.06
N THR A 44 -6.41 5.99 -0.19
CA THR A 44 -7.82 6.37 -0.29
C THR A 44 -8.64 6.02 0.94
N ASP A 45 -8.15 5.07 1.75
CA ASP A 45 -8.79 4.64 2.98
C ASP A 45 -7.75 4.18 4.00
N VAL A 46 -8.03 4.36 5.28
CA VAL A 46 -7.16 3.91 6.38
C VAL A 46 -7.99 3.13 7.38
N ARG A 47 -7.70 1.84 7.50
CA ARG A 47 -8.41 0.93 8.39
C ARG A 47 -7.52 0.58 9.57
N ARG A 48 -7.96 0.91 10.77
CA ARG A 48 -7.26 0.51 12.01
C ARG A 48 -7.90 -0.76 12.54
N THR A 49 -7.12 -1.82 12.64
CA THR A 49 -7.51 -3.10 13.24
C THR A 49 -6.65 -3.37 14.48
N GLU A 50 -6.97 -4.40 15.26
CA GLU A 50 -6.14 -4.82 16.41
C GLU A 50 -4.70 -5.19 16.01
N ASP A 51 -4.48 -5.60 14.76
CA ASP A 51 -3.18 -5.99 14.21
C ASP A 51 -2.36 -4.80 13.66
N GLY A 52 -2.96 -3.59 13.64
CA GLY A 52 -2.33 -2.36 13.19
C GLY A 52 -3.16 -1.56 12.18
N ALA A 53 -2.54 -0.52 11.61
CA ALA A 53 -3.16 0.30 10.58
C ALA A 53 -2.86 -0.25 9.17
N TRP A 54 -3.92 -0.39 8.38
CA TRP A 54 -3.91 -0.76 6.97
C TRP A 54 -4.29 0.44 6.13
N PHE A 55 -3.50 0.70 5.09
CA PHE A 55 -3.65 1.82 4.18
C PHE A 55 -4.05 1.27 2.82
N VAL A 56 -5.25 1.60 2.36
CA VAL A 56 -5.74 1.19 1.04
C VAL A 56 -5.20 2.17 0.01
N VAL A 57 -4.24 1.70 -0.77
CA VAL A 57 -3.58 2.48 -1.81
C VAL A 57 -4.24 2.18 -3.15
N ARG A 58 -4.54 3.23 -3.92
CA ARG A 58 -5.01 3.12 -5.31
C ARG A 58 -3.91 3.51 -6.27
N PHE A 59 -3.77 2.73 -7.32
CA PHE A 59 -2.76 2.94 -8.38
C PHE A 59 -3.39 3.45 -9.67
N ASP A 60 -4.69 3.21 -9.89
CA ASP A 60 -5.40 3.62 -11.11
C ASP A 60 -6.47 4.69 -10.83
N GLU A 61 -6.70 5.57 -11.81
CA GLU A 61 -7.66 6.68 -11.76
C GLU A 61 -9.12 6.19 -11.63
N TYR A 62 -9.44 5.01 -12.17
CA TYR A 62 -10.77 4.41 -12.09
C TYR A 62 -11.02 3.65 -10.79
N GLY A 63 -10.00 3.50 -9.92
CA GLY A 63 -10.12 2.88 -8.61
C GLY A 63 -10.46 1.38 -8.62
N HIS A 64 -10.28 0.73 -9.77
CA HIS A 64 -10.42 -0.72 -9.91
C HIS A 64 -9.26 -1.46 -9.20
N ASP A 65 -8.10 -0.80 -9.11
CA ASP A 65 -6.90 -1.34 -8.48
C ASP A 65 -6.63 -0.64 -7.14
N ALA A 66 -7.20 -1.21 -6.07
CA ALA A 66 -7.10 -0.72 -4.70
C ALA A 66 -6.60 -1.84 -3.79
N VAL A 67 -5.42 -1.66 -3.19
CA VAL A 67 -4.75 -2.71 -2.43
C VAL A 67 -4.40 -2.23 -1.02
N PRO A 68 -4.73 -3.00 0.05
CA PRO A 68 -4.33 -2.66 1.40
C PRO A 68 -2.84 -2.98 1.65
N TYR A 69 -2.12 -2.04 2.26
CA TYR A 69 -0.72 -2.17 2.68
C TYR A 69 -0.57 -1.76 4.14
N ARG A 70 0.48 -2.23 4.80
CA ARG A 70 0.90 -1.71 6.11
C ARG A 70 1.73 -0.44 5.93
N HIS A 71 1.84 0.32 7.02
CA HIS A 71 2.68 1.52 7.07
C HIS A 71 4.13 1.23 6.65
N ASP A 72 4.71 0.13 7.14
CA ASP A 72 6.11 -0.28 6.86
C ASP A 72 6.35 -0.70 5.39
N GLU A 73 5.28 -0.91 4.62
CA GLU A 73 5.39 -1.28 3.21
C GLU A 73 5.34 -0.07 2.26
N LEU A 74 5.08 1.12 2.80
CA LEU A 74 4.83 2.34 2.05
C LEU A 74 5.83 3.43 2.44
N GLU A 75 6.36 4.13 1.43
CA GLU A 75 7.14 5.34 1.61
C GLU A 75 6.35 6.56 1.13
N PRO A 76 6.25 7.64 1.91
CA PRO A 76 5.65 8.89 1.44
C PRO A 76 6.53 9.53 0.35
N VAL A 77 5.89 10.06 -0.70
CA VAL A 77 6.55 10.73 -1.85
C VAL A 77 6.20 12.21 -1.97
#